data_AF-A0A2V8JKF8-F1
#
_entry.id   AF-A0A2V8JKF8-F1
#
_cell.length_a   1.000
_cell.length_b   1.000
_cell.length_c   1.000
_cell.angle_alpha   90.00
_cell.angle_beta   90.00
_cell.angle_gamma   90.00
#
_symmetry.space_group_name_H-M   'P 1'
#
loop_
_entity.id
_entity.type
_entity.pdbx_description
1 polymer ?
#
loop_
_entity_poly.entity_id
_entity_poly.type
_entity_poly.pdbx_seq_one_letter_code
_entity_poly.pdbx_strand_id
1 'polypeptide(L)'
;MIPSLTEQYRHKIKTVEELCRIIGPRPRKKKVIMCHGVFDVVHPGHLRHLIYAKNKADILVASLTADAHISKGHHRPHVPQDLRALNLAAFEVVDYVIIDIHATPIKNISKLRPDFFAKGYEYTAAGLPAKTQEEADALHAYGGEVIFTPGDIVYSSTKLIDLAPPTIKIEKLLTFMEAEKLTFDSLLDCLDRLKGKRVHVVGDTIVDSYTQTAMIGGQTKTPTMSVLYERRDDYIGGAAVVAEHLRAAGAEVIFSTVLGEDALKDFVLNGLKKSGVQCRPVIDSTRPTTNKNAIVAGGYRLLKIDTLDNRSISDDILETLAKTVSETVCDAVVFSDFRHGIFNRRTIPRLIAAVPQDVYKVADSQVASRWGNITEFKNFDLITPNEREARFALADQDSGIRPLASALYDEAQCKTLILKLGERGVLTCRSSDHESLDSFVVVDSFVERLTDAVGAGDALLAYATLCKLATGSDAMATILGSMAAACECEYDGNIPVTPDDVRRKIGAVERQAKYD
;
A
#
# COMPACT_ATOMS: atom_id res chain seq x y z
N MET A 1 17.01 -28.08 7.67
CA MET A 1 16.01 -27.00 7.63
C MET A 1 15.09 -27.24 8.81
N ILE A 2 15.04 -26.30 9.76
CA ILE A 2 13.98 -26.31 10.78
C ILE A 2 12.68 -26.07 10.01
N PRO A 3 11.60 -26.87 10.20
CA PRO A 3 10.31 -26.60 9.58
C PRO A 3 9.89 -25.16 9.84
N SER A 4 9.22 -24.50 8.89
CA SER A 4 8.72 -23.15 9.19
C SER A 4 7.79 -23.24 10.41
N LEU A 5 7.79 -22.21 11.28
CA LEU A 5 6.88 -22.18 12.43
C LEU A 5 5.43 -22.44 11.99
N THR A 6 5.06 -21.89 10.82
CA THR A 6 3.78 -22.13 10.18
C THR A 6 3.55 -23.62 9.89
N GLU A 7 4.48 -24.32 9.23
CA GLU A 7 4.37 -25.77 8.99
C GLU A 7 4.20 -26.56 10.29
N GLN A 8 4.92 -26.17 11.34
CA GLN A 8 4.87 -26.85 12.63
C GLN A 8 3.51 -26.70 13.32
N TYR A 9 2.89 -25.51 13.29
CA TYR A 9 1.69 -25.19 14.08
C TYR A 9 0.40 -25.02 13.28
N ARG A 10 0.44 -25.04 11.94
CA ARG A 10 -0.74 -24.96 11.04
C ARG A 10 -1.80 -26.02 11.37
N HIS A 11 -1.40 -27.16 11.91
CA HIS A 11 -2.33 -28.20 12.33
C HIS A 11 -3.32 -27.77 13.43
N LYS A 12 -3.02 -26.71 14.21
CA LYS A 12 -3.93 -26.13 15.21
C LYS A 12 -4.82 -25.01 14.66
N ILE A 13 -4.43 -24.38 13.55
CA ILE A 13 -5.23 -23.31 12.93
C ILE A 13 -6.31 -23.99 12.08
N LYS A 14 -7.58 -23.67 12.34
CA LYS A 14 -8.75 -24.32 11.72
C LYS A 14 -9.79 -23.31 11.27
N THR A 15 -10.52 -23.69 10.23
CA THR A 15 -11.82 -23.08 9.92
C THR A 15 -12.86 -23.51 10.95
N VAL A 16 -13.93 -22.74 11.07
CA VAL A 16 -15.05 -23.04 11.98
C VAL A 16 -15.69 -24.38 11.62
N GLU A 17 -15.82 -24.66 10.33
CA GLU A 17 -16.40 -25.88 9.80
C GLU A 17 -15.55 -27.13 10.11
N GLU A 18 -14.22 -27.03 9.98
CA GLU A 18 -13.31 -28.10 10.40
C GLU A 18 -13.38 -28.32 11.90
N LEU A 19 -13.39 -27.24 12.67
CA LEU A 19 -13.41 -27.33 14.12
C LEU A 19 -14.72 -27.96 14.62
N CYS A 20 -15.87 -27.62 14.01
CA CYS A 20 -17.15 -28.28 14.26
C CYS A 20 -17.07 -29.80 14.08
N ARG A 21 -16.37 -30.29 13.03
CA ARG A 21 -16.16 -31.73 12.80
C ARG A 21 -15.26 -32.35 13.85
N ILE A 22 -14.23 -31.64 14.29
CA ILE A 22 -13.26 -32.11 15.29
C ILE A 22 -13.90 -32.24 16.68
N ILE A 23 -14.65 -31.22 17.12
CA ILE A 23 -15.23 -31.20 18.47
C ILE A 23 -16.58 -31.93 18.56
N GLY A 24 -17.25 -32.18 17.42
CA GLY A 24 -18.56 -32.83 17.34
C GLY A 24 -19.71 -31.98 17.90
N PRO A 25 -20.96 -32.47 17.93
CA PRO A 25 -22.11 -31.75 18.49
C PRO A 25 -22.22 -31.86 20.02
N ARG A 26 -22.90 -30.91 20.67
CA ARG A 26 -23.26 -30.95 22.11
C ARG A 26 -24.45 -31.90 22.35
N PRO A 27 -24.50 -32.68 23.45
CA PRO A 27 -23.53 -32.78 24.56
C PRO A 27 -22.28 -33.58 24.19
N ARG A 28 -21.11 -33.13 24.65
CA ARG A 28 -19.80 -33.70 24.33
C ARG A 28 -19.19 -34.41 25.54
N LYS A 29 -18.35 -35.43 25.29
CA LYS A 29 -17.53 -36.07 26.34
C LYS A 29 -16.38 -35.15 26.80
N LYS A 30 -15.73 -34.48 25.86
CA LYS A 30 -14.69 -33.48 26.12
C LYS A 30 -15.32 -32.09 26.09
N LYS A 31 -15.22 -31.35 27.19
CA LYS A 31 -15.75 -29.98 27.28
C LYS A 31 -14.88 -29.05 26.45
N VAL A 32 -15.51 -28.07 25.80
CA VAL A 32 -14.86 -27.08 24.97
C VAL A 32 -15.01 -25.70 25.60
N ILE A 33 -13.90 -24.99 25.77
CA ILE A 33 -13.88 -23.57 26.13
C ILE A 33 -13.37 -22.72 24.96
N MET A 34 -14.00 -21.58 24.74
CA MET A 34 -13.58 -20.62 23.72
C MET A 34 -13.18 -19.30 24.38
N CYS A 35 -12.06 -18.73 23.96
CA CYS A 35 -11.67 -17.34 24.28
C CYS A 35 -11.74 -16.50 23.00
N HIS A 36 -12.02 -15.20 23.11
CA HIS A 36 -12.01 -14.30 21.95
C HIS A 36 -11.31 -12.98 22.25
N GLY A 37 -10.51 -12.47 21.31
CA GLY A 37 -9.85 -11.18 21.44
C GLY A 37 -9.01 -10.79 20.22
N VAL A 38 -8.39 -9.61 20.28
CA VAL A 38 -7.48 -9.17 19.21
C VAL A 38 -6.12 -9.86 19.32
N PHE A 39 -5.57 -10.03 20.52
CA PHE A 39 -4.24 -10.64 20.71
C PHE A 39 -3.14 -10.00 19.85
N ASP A 40 -3.12 -8.68 19.73
CA ASP A 40 -2.18 -7.93 18.87
C ASP A 40 -0.72 -8.25 19.25
N VAL A 41 -0.37 -7.93 20.49
CA VAL A 41 0.88 -8.38 21.12
C VAL A 41 0.53 -9.21 22.34
N VAL A 42 0.93 -10.48 22.34
CA VAL A 42 0.70 -11.39 23.46
C VAL A 42 1.61 -10.99 24.64
N HIS A 43 1.06 -11.00 25.85
CA HIS A 43 1.75 -10.59 27.08
C HIS A 43 1.32 -11.51 28.24
N PRO A 44 1.97 -11.44 29.43
CA PRO A 44 1.68 -12.35 30.54
C PRO A 44 0.20 -12.42 30.96
N GLY A 45 -0.54 -11.31 30.83
CA GLY A 45 -2.01 -11.29 31.02
C GLY A 45 -2.76 -12.29 30.11
N HIS A 46 -2.48 -12.30 28.81
CA HIS A 46 -3.07 -13.26 27.87
C HIS A 46 -2.68 -14.70 28.21
N LEU A 47 -1.42 -14.94 28.58
CA LEU A 47 -0.95 -16.29 28.95
C LEU A 47 -1.71 -16.82 30.18
N ARG A 48 -1.85 -16.01 31.23
CA ARG A 48 -2.64 -16.38 32.43
C ARG A 48 -4.10 -16.64 32.10
N HIS A 49 -4.70 -15.81 31.26
CA HIS A 49 -6.07 -15.98 30.77
C HIS A 49 -6.26 -17.33 30.06
N LEU A 50 -5.38 -17.66 29.10
CA LEU A 50 -5.43 -18.90 28.34
C LEU A 50 -5.18 -20.14 29.22
N ILE A 51 -4.20 -20.10 30.13
CA ILE A 51 -3.92 -21.19 31.08
C ILE A 51 -5.14 -21.44 31.98
N TYR A 52 -5.74 -20.38 32.52
CA TYR A 52 -6.92 -20.52 33.36
C TYR A 52 -8.10 -21.11 32.59
N ALA A 53 -8.33 -20.64 31.36
CA ALA A 53 -9.38 -21.17 30.49
C ALA A 53 -9.17 -22.67 30.23
N LYS A 54 -7.96 -23.08 29.85
CA LYS A 54 -7.61 -24.50 29.61
C LYS A 54 -7.87 -25.37 30.85
N ASN A 55 -7.67 -24.87 32.07
CA ASN A 55 -7.97 -25.65 33.29
C ASN A 55 -9.47 -25.90 33.54
N LYS A 56 -10.38 -25.28 32.77
CA LYS A 56 -11.84 -25.45 32.92
C LYS A 56 -12.45 -26.42 31.89
N ALA A 57 -11.72 -26.80 30.86
CA ALA A 57 -12.22 -27.62 29.78
C ALA A 57 -11.13 -28.45 29.11
N ASP A 58 -11.50 -29.56 28.47
CA ASP A 58 -10.55 -30.44 27.81
C ASP A 58 -9.94 -29.82 26.55
N ILE A 59 -10.69 -28.95 25.85
CA ILE A 59 -10.29 -28.32 24.60
C ILE A 59 -10.44 -26.80 24.72
N LEU A 60 -9.35 -26.05 24.52
CA LEU A 60 -9.31 -24.59 24.41
C LEU A 60 -9.22 -24.17 22.94
N VAL A 61 -10.22 -23.40 22.51
CA VAL A 61 -10.30 -22.72 21.22
C VAL A 61 -9.98 -21.24 21.42
N ALA A 62 -8.86 -20.77 20.88
CA ALA A 62 -8.54 -19.35 20.84
C ALA A 62 -9.07 -18.73 19.53
N SER A 63 -10.08 -17.88 19.64
CA SER A 63 -10.61 -17.12 18.52
C SER A 63 -9.99 -15.73 18.49
N LEU A 64 -9.46 -15.31 17.34
CA LEU A 64 -8.93 -13.96 17.17
C LEU A 64 -9.75 -13.16 16.17
N THR A 65 -9.93 -11.88 16.43
CA THR A 65 -10.61 -10.96 15.50
C THR A 65 -9.76 -10.78 14.23
N ALA A 66 -10.35 -10.98 13.04
CA ALA A 66 -9.68 -10.71 11.77
C ALA A 66 -9.30 -9.24 11.60
N ASP A 67 -8.28 -8.97 10.78
CA ASP A 67 -7.73 -7.62 10.59
C ASP A 67 -8.79 -6.62 10.08
N ALA A 68 -9.75 -7.06 9.27
CA ALA A 68 -10.83 -6.24 8.73
C ALA A 68 -11.70 -5.58 9.83
N HIS A 69 -11.83 -6.23 10.99
CA HIS A 69 -12.70 -5.81 12.09
C HIS A 69 -11.99 -4.97 13.16
N ILE A 70 -10.71 -4.66 12.96
CA ILE A 70 -9.89 -3.94 13.93
C ILE A 70 -9.70 -2.50 13.44
N SER A 71 -10.55 -1.60 13.95
CA SER A 71 -10.59 -0.19 13.53
C SER A 71 -10.18 0.81 14.63
N LYS A 72 -10.05 0.35 15.89
CA LYS A 72 -9.72 1.23 17.02
C LYS A 72 -8.21 1.47 17.11
N GLY A 73 -7.80 2.72 16.91
CA GLY A 73 -6.41 3.17 16.98
C GLY A 73 -5.79 3.26 15.58
N HIS A 74 -5.01 4.32 15.35
CA HIS A 74 -4.28 4.48 14.10
C HIS A 74 -3.32 3.30 13.93
N HIS A 75 -3.38 2.62 12.78
CA HIS A 75 -2.47 1.53 12.40
C HIS A 75 -2.67 0.19 13.13
N ARG A 76 -3.87 -0.09 13.64
CA ARG A 76 -4.21 -1.42 14.16
C ARG A 76 -4.79 -2.36 13.10
N PRO A 77 -4.54 -3.68 13.21
CA PRO A 77 -3.60 -4.32 14.15
C PRO A 77 -2.14 -4.12 13.73
N HIS A 78 -1.21 -4.15 14.70
CA HIS A 78 0.23 -4.08 14.42
C HIS A 78 0.76 -5.41 13.89
N VAL A 79 0.30 -6.51 14.48
CA VAL A 79 0.64 -7.88 14.07
C VAL A 79 -0.50 -8.43 13.19
N PRO A 80 -0.23 -8.83 11.93
CA PRO A 80 -1.22 -9.43 11.05
C PRO A 80 -1.86 -10.67 11.68
N GLN A 81 -3.13 -10.89 11.37
CA GLN A 81 -3.92 -12.03 11.87
C GLN A 81 -3.24 -13.39 11.75
N ASP A 82 -2.49 -13.67 10.68
CA ASP A 82 -1.86 -14.97 10.47
C ASP A 82 -0.70 -15.18 11.45
N LEU A 83 0.09 -14.14 11.70
CA LEU A 83 1.12 -14.13 12.75
C LEU A 83 0.50 -14.22 14.14
N ARG A 84 -0.61 -13.52 14.39
CA ARG A 84 -1.36 -13.64 15.66
C ARG A 84 -1.89 -15.07 15.86
N ALA A 85 -2.41 -15.69 14.80
CA ALA A 85 -2.90 -17.06 14.83
C ALA A 85 -1.78 -18.04 15.13
N LEU A 86 -0.64 -17.86 14.47
CA LEU A 86 0.56 -18.67 14.68
C LEU A 86 1.10 -18.54 16.10
N ASN A 87 1.19 -17.32 16.62
CA ASN A 87 1.61 -17.04 18.00
C ASN A 87 0.70 -17.76 19.02
N LEU A 88 -0.62 -17.72 18.80
CA LEU A 88 -1.57 -18.42 19.66
C LEU A 88 -1.44 -19.94 19.55
N ALA A 89 -1.25 -20.46 18.33
CA ALA A 89 -1.10 -21.90 18.09
C ALA A 89 0.17 -22.47 18.73
N ALA A 90 1.23 -21.67 18.82
CA ALA A 90 2.49 -22.06 19.45
C ALA A 90 2.34 -22.34 20.96
N PHE A 91 1.35 -21.76 21.65
CA PHE A 91 1.12 -22.05 23.06
C PHE A 91 0.64 -23.48 23.27
N GLU A 92 1.29 -24.18 24.21
CA GLU A 92 0.95 -25.55 24.57
C GLU A 92 -0.52 -25.69 25.03
N VAL A 93 -1.02 -24.70 25.77
CA VAL A 93 -2.38 -24.72 26.33
C VAL A 93 -3.48 -24.53 25.28
N VAL A 94 -3.16 -24.02 24.08
CA VAL A 94 -4.12 -23.76 23.01
C VAL A 94 -4.19 -24.99 22.11
N ASP A 95 -5.37 -25.61 22.01
CA ASP A 95 -5.58 -26.78 21.14
C ASP A 95 -5.88 -26.35 19.70
N TYR A 96 -6.73 -25.34 19.53
CA TYR A 96 -7.11 -24.83 18.21
C TYR A 96 -7.21 -23.32 18.18
N VAL A 97 -6.91 -22.74 17.02
CA VAL A 97 -7.03 -21.32 16.74
C VAL A 97 -7.98 -21.10 15.57
N ILE A 98 -8.86 -20.11 15.67
CA ILE A 98 -9.71 -19.67 14.57
C ILE A 98 -9.55 -18.17 14.34
N ILE A 99 -9.45 -17.77 13.07
CA ILE A 99 -9.54 -16.36 12.66
C ILE A 99 -11.01 -16.04 12.42
N ASP A 100 -11.56 -15.13 13.22
CA ASP A 100 -12.96 -14.74 13.16
C ASP A 100 -13.17 -13.63 12.12
N ILE A 101 -13.76 -14.01 10.99
CA ILE A 101 -14.11 -13.11 9.89
C ILE A 101 -15.30 -12.19 10.22
N HIS A 102 -15.86 -12.28 11.43
CA HIS A 102 -16.97 -11.44 11.87
C HIS A 102 -16.52 -10.46 12.96
N ALA A 103 -17.20 -9.31 13.01
CA ALA A 103 -16.93 -8.27 14.00
C ALA A 103 -17.12 -8.71 15.46
N THR A 104 -17.90 -9.77 15.70
CA THR A 104 -18.17 -10.33 17.02
C THR A 104 -18.15 -11.87 16.96
N PRO A 105 -17.79 -12.55 18.07
CA PRO A 105 -17.70 -14.00 18.10
C PRO A 105 -19.06 -14.72 18.08
N ILE A 106 -20.18 -14.00 18.07
CA ILE A 106 -21.54 -14.54 18.26
C ILE A 106 -21.89 -15.63 17.25
N LYS A 107 -21.52 -15.44 15.98
CA LYS A 107 -21.76 -16.43 14.92
C LYS A 107 -20.96 -17.71 15.16
N ASN A 108 -19.70 -17.58 15.59
CA ASN A 108 -18.85 -18.71 15.90
C ASN A 108 -19.27 -19.43 17.18
N ILE A 109 -19.70 -18.70 18.20
CA ILE A 109 -20.34 -19.25 19.40
C ILE A 109 -21.57 -20.07 19.02
N SER A 110 -22.46 -19.52 18.19
CA SER A 110 -23.68 -20.20 17.75
C SER A 110 -23.40 -21.47 16.93
N LYS A 111 -22.33 -21.47 16.11
CA LYS A 111 -21.93 -22.64 15.30
C LYS A 111 -21.21 -23.69 16.14
N LEU A 112 -20.17 -23.31 16.87
CA LEU A 112 -19.32 -24.23 17.64
C LEU A 112 -20.01 -24.71 18.93
N ARG A 113 -20.92 -23.92 19.48
CA ARG A 113 -21.63 -24.16 20.74
C ARG A 113 -20.68 -24.62 21.85
N PRO A 114 -19.62 -23.85 22.20
CA PRO A 114 -18.69 -24.23 23.26
C PRO A 114 -19.42 -24.37 24.60
N ASP A 115 -18.94 -25.28 25.45
CA ASP A 115 -19.44 -25.46 26.82
C ASP A 115 -19.23 -24.19 27.65
N PHE A 116 -18.09 -23.55 27.45
CA PHE A 116 -17.69 -22.36 28.18
C PHE A 116 -17.17 -21.27 27.26
N PHE A 117 -17.37 -20.01 27.64
CA PHE A 117 -16.74 -18.87 27.00
C PHE A 117 -15.97 -18.04 28.02
N ALA A 118 -14.65 -17.95 27.83
CA ALA A 118 -13.77 -17.26 28.76
C ALA A 118 -13.61 -15.77 28.41
N LYS A 119 -13.74 -14.91 29.41
CA LYS A 119 -13.49 -13.47 29.35
C LYS A 119 -12.48 -13.03 30.41
N GLY A 120 -11.69 -12.00 30.10
CA GLY A 120 -10.79 -11.38 31.07
C GLY A 120 -11.54 -10.63 32.19
N TYR A 121 -10.91 -10.46 33.34
CA TYR A 121 -11.46 -9.75 34.52
C TYR A 121 -11.78 -8.27 34.26
N GLU A 122 -11.17 -7.66 33.23
CA GLU A 122 -11.36 -6.26 32.86
C GLU A 122 -12.83 -5.92 32.52
N TYR A 123 -13.65 -6.93 32.24
CA TYR A 123 -15.07 -6.78 31.89
C TYR A 123 -16.04 -6.89 33.08
N THR A 124 -15.57 -7.19 34.29
CA THR A 124 -16.43 -7.24 35.50
C THR A 124 -16.41 -5.97 36.33
N ALA A 125 -15.36 -5.13 36.21
CA ALA A 125 -15.17 -3.96 37.08
C ALA A 125 -16.06 -2.74 36.74
N ALA A 126 -16.68 -2.69 35.54
CA ALA A 126 -17.47 -1.55 35.06
C ALA A 126 -18.95 -1.89 34.76
N GLY A 127 -19.43 -3.06 35.19
CA GLY A 127 -20.68 -3.66 34.70
C GLY A 127 -20.49 -4.36 33.35
N LEU A 128 -21.29 -5.39 33.07
CA LEU A 128 -21.24 -6.14 31.81
C LEU A 128 -21.53 -5.19 30.63
N PRO A 129 -20.57 -4.93 29.73
CA PRO A 129 -20.85 -4.14 28.53
C PRO A 129 -21.92 -4.82 27.68
N ALA A 130 -22.72 -4.05 26.94
CA ALA A 130 -23.79 -4.59 26.08
C ALA A 130 -23.32 -5.73 25.15
N LYS A 131 -22.11 -5.60 24.58
CA LYS A 131 -21.48 -6.65 23.75
C LYS A 131 -21.27 -7.97 24.51
N THR A 132 -20.95 -7.90 25.79
CA THR A 132 -20.75 -9.10 26.63
C THR A 132 -22.07 -9.74 27.04
N GLN A 133 -23.16 -8.96 27.10
CA GLN A 133 -24.50 -9.50 27.29
C GLN A 133 -24.95 -10.29 26.06
N GLU A 134 -24.77 -9.76 24.84
CA GLU A 134 -25.11 -10.48 23.60
C GLU A 134 -24.36 -11.81 23.45
N GLU A 135 -23.07 -11.82 23.83
CA GLU A 135 -22.28 -13.05 23.88
C GLU A 135 -22.84 -14.04 24.90
N ALA A 136 -23.18 -13.59 26.12
CA ALA A 136 -23.77 -14.45 27.15
C ALA A 136 -25.13 -15.02 26.73
N ASP A 137 -25.99 -14.21 26.09
CA ASP A 137 -27.29 -14.63 25.59
C ASP A 137 -27.14 -15.71 24.51
N ALA A 138 -26.16 -15.57 23.61
CA ALA A 138 -25.85 -16.57 22.60
C ALA A 138 -25.42 -17.92 23.23
N LEU A 139 -24.68 -17.90 24.34
CA LEU A 139 -24.32 -19.10 25.10
C LEU A 139 -25.51 -19.72 25.84
N HIS A 140 -26.31 -18.90 26.52
CA HIS A 140 -27.45 -19.36 27.29
C HIS A 140 -28.53 -20.02 26.43
N ALA A 141 -28.70 -19.57 25.18
CA ALA A 141 -29.64 -20.14 24.22
C ALA A 141 -29.46 -21.66 24.00
N TYR A 142 -28.28 -22.21 24.31
CA TYR A 142 -28.01 -23.64 24.21
C TYR A 142 -27.43 -24.28 25.48
N GLY A 143 -27.41 -23.55 26.60
CA GLY A 143 -26.93 -24.01 27.90
C GLY A 143 -25.40 -24.04 28.04
N GLY A 144 -24.68 -23.11 27.42
CA GLY A 144 -23.28 -22.82 27.72
C GLY A 144 -23.13 -21.73 28.79
N GLU A 145 -21.94 -21.58 29.36
CA GLU A 145 -21.68 -20.66 30.48
C GLU A 145 -20.50 -19.70 30.21
N VAL A 146 -20.57 -18.47 30.71
CA VAL A 146 -19.45 -17.51 30.67
C VAL A 146 -18.58 -17.67 31.91
N ILE A 147 -17.26 -17.76 31.71
CA ILE A 147 -16.27 -17.85 32.79
C ILE A 147 -15.39 -16.60 32.76
N PHE A 148 -15.19 -15.99 33.93
CA PHE A 148 -14.25 -14.88 34.10
C PHE A 148 -12.93 -15.37 34.67
N THR A 149 -11.83 -14.99 34.04
CA THR A 149 -10.47 -15.33 34.52
C THR A 149 -9.98 -14.28 35.51
N PRO A 150 -9.33 -14.65 36.62
CA PRO A 150 -8.80 -13.69 37.61
C PRO A 150 -7.74 -12.76 36.99
N GLY A 151 -7.72 -11.49 37.40
CA GLY A 151 -6.92 -10.44 36.76
C GLY A 151 -6.21 -9.53 37.77
N ASP A 152 -5.05 -9.96 38.27
CA ASP A 152 -4.27 -9.19 39.24
C ASP A 152 -3.34 -8.13 38.58
N ILE A 153 -3.14 -8.19 37.25
CA ILE A 153 -2.31 -7.24 36.49
C ILE A 153 -2.91 -6.95 35.11
N VAL A 154 -3.23 -5.68 34.85
CA VAL A 154 -3.78 -5.17 33.58
C VAL A 154 -2.62 -4.74 32.68
N TYR A 155 -2.19 -5.64 31.79
CA TYR A 155 -1.40 -5.27 30.61
C TYR A 155 -2.35 -5.24 29.42
N SER A 156 -2.27 -4.20 28.59
CA SER A 156 -2.95 -4.19 27.29
C SER A 156 -1.91 -4.16 26.19
N SER A 157 -2.13 -4.93 25.12
CA SER A 157 -1.28 -4.85 23.91
C SER A 157 -1.18 -3.41 23.43
N THR A 158 -2.24 -2.60 23.62
CA THR A 158 -2.23 -1.18 23.28
C THR A 158 -1.11 -0.41 23.95
N LYS A 159 -1.06 -0.44 25.29
CA LYS A 159 -0.03 0.27 26.03
C LYS A 159 1.38 -0.21 25.68
N LEU A 160 1.56 -1.49 25.38
CA LEU A 160 2.86 -2.05 25.01
C LEU A 160 3.32 -1.55 23.63
N ILE A 161 2.43 -1.57 22.63
CA ILE A 161 2.72 -1.07 21.28
C ILE A 161 3.01 0.43 21.32
N ASP A 162 2.23 1.20 22.09
CA ASP A 162 2.39 2.66 22.18
C ASP A 162 3.70 3.06 22.90
N LEU A 163 4.28 2.18 23.72
CA LEU A 163 5.59 2.41 24.38
C LEU A 163 6.76 2.20 23.41
N ALA A 164 6.75 1.09 22.68
CA ALA A 164 7.73 0.78 21.64
C ALA A 164 7.17 -0.32 20.73
N PRO A 165 6.78 -0.01 19.48
CA PRO A 165 6.26 -1.02 18.58
C PRO A 165 7.37 -2.02 18.22
N PRO A 166 7.12 -3.34 18.28
CA PRO A 166 8.11 -4.33 17.90
C PRO A 166 8.39 -4.24 16.39
N THR A 167 9.66 -4.22 16.01
CA THR A 167 10.09 -4.29 14.61
C THR A 167 9.96 -5.72 14.10
N ILE A 168 8.83 -6.01 13.44
CA ILE A 168 8.51 -7.34 12.86
C ILE A 168 8.30 -7.28 11.34
N LYS A 169 9.00 -6.35 10.68
CA LYS A 169 8.81 -6.07 9.24
C LYS A 169 9.11 -7.28 8.36
N ILE A 170 10.14 -8.06 8.71
CA ILE A 170 10.61 -9.19 7.92
C ILE A 170 9.67 -10.37 8.11
N GLU A 171 9.23 -10.63 9.33
CA GLU A 171 8.29 -11.68 9.69
C GLU A 171 6.92 -11.45 9.03
N LYS A 172 6.46 -10.19 8.98
CA LYS A 172 5.27 -9.79 8.22
C LYS A 172 5.42 -10.14 6.74
N LEU A 173 6.54 -9.75 6.12
CA LEU A 173 6.82 -10.07 4.72
C LEU A 173 6.85 -11.58 4.48
N LEU A 174 7.57 -12.34 5.30
CA LEU A 174 7.70 -13.79 5.15
C LEU A 174 6.36 -14.51 5.30
N THR A 175 5.54 -14.09 6.26
CA THR A 175 4.17 -14.64 6.44
C THR A 175 3.30 -14.36 5.22
N PHE A 176 3.38 -13.14 4.70
CA PHE A 176 2.65 -12.75 3.50
C PHE A 176 3.12 -13.56 2.28
N MET A 177 4.43 -13.70 2.09
CA MET A 177 5.00 -14.51 1.00
C MET A 177 4.59 -15.97 1.12
N GLU A 178 4.57 -16.55 2.32
CA GLU A 178 4.12 -17.94 2.52
C GLU A 178 2.64 -18.11 2.14
N ALA A 179 1.77 -17.19 2.55
CA ALA A 179 0.34 -17.21 2.22
C ALA A 179 0.11 -17.19 0.70
N GLU A 180 0.91 -16.41 -0.03
CA GLU A 180 0.87 -16.27 -1.48
C GLU A 180 1.73 -17.32 -2.23
N LYS A 181 2.36 -18.26 -1.51
CA LYS A 181 3.28 -19.28 -2.05
C LYS A 181 4.44 -18.70 -2.85
N LEU A 182 4.99 -17.58 -2.36
CA LEU A 182 6.10 -16.85 -2.94
C LEU A 182 7.42 -17.19 -2.23
N THR A 183 8.50 -17.16 -2.99
CA THR A 183 9.88 -17.26 -2.51
C THR A 183 10.70 -16.07 -2.99
N PHE A 184 11.85 -15.81 -2.39
CA PHE A 184 12.78 -14.79 -2.91
C PHE A 184 13.20 -15.09 -4.35
N ASP A 185 13.40 -16.36 -4.70
CA ASP A 185 13.66 -16.78 -6.09
C ASP A 185 12.52 -16.39 -7.02
N SER A 186 11.26 -16.56 -6.61
CA SER A 186 10.11 -16.15 -7.42
C SER A 186 10.06 -14.64 -7.69
N LEU A 187 10.57 -13.83 -6.75
CA LEU A 187 10.71 -12.38 -6.92
C LEU A 187 11.83 -12.05 -7.91
N LEU A 188 12.96 -12.76 -7.83
CA LEU A 188 14.06 -12.63 -8.79
C LEU A 188 13.65 -13.05 -10.21
N ASP A 189 12.93 -14.16 -10.35
CA ASP A 189 12.37 -14.63 -11.62
C ASP A 189 11.36 -13.64 -12.20
N CYS A 190 10.65 -12.88 -11.36
CA CYS A 190 9.77 -11.81 -11.82
C CYS A 190 10.57 -10.68 -12.46
N LEU A 191 11.69 -10.25 -11.84
CA LEU A 191 12.56 -9.20 -12.37
C LEU A 191 13.10 -9.53 -13.76
N ASP A 192 13.49 -10.80 -13.99
CA ASP A 192 13.99 -11.23 -15.30
C ASP A 192 12.89 -11.24 -16.39
N ARG A 193 11.61 -11.29 -15.98
CA ARG A 193 10.44 -11.29 -16.88
C ARG A 193 9.84 -9.90 -17.13
N LEU A 194 10.37 -8.83 -16.54
CA LEU A 194 9.91 -7.47 -16.80
C LEU A 194 10.30 -6.98 -18.21
N LYS A 195 11.39 -7.54 -18.76
CA LYS A 195 11.96 -7.11 -20.03
C LYS A 195 10.98 -7.35 -21.20
N GLY A 196 10.84 -6.34 -22.07
CA GLY A 196 10.09 -6.46 -23.32
C GLY A 196 8.58 -6.25 -23.20
N LYS A 197 8.06 -5.93 -22.00
CA LYS A 197 6.69 -5.45 -21.85
C LYS A 197 6.55 -4.07 -22.52
N ARG A 198 5.46 -3.85 -23.24
CA ARG A 198 5.20 -2.60 -23.96
C ARG A 198 4.27 -1.73 -23.15
N VAL A 199 4.70 -0.53 -22.78
CA VAL A 199 3.91 0.39 -21.96
C VAL A 199 3.77 1.73 -22.68
N HIS A 200 2.54 2.21 -22.78
CA HIS A 200 2.24 3.54 -23.28
C HIS A 200 1.93 4.47 -22.11
N VAL A 201 2.84 5.40 -21.83
CA VAL A 201 2.64 6.42 -20.80
C VAL A 201 1.99 7.65 -21.44
N VAL A 202 0.98 8.21 -20.79
CA VAL A 202 0.34 9.47 -21.17
C VAL A 202 0.32 10.39 -19.96
N GLY A 203 0.82 11.61 -20.10
CA GLY A 203 0.68 12.58 -19.04
C GLY A 203 1.50 13.85 -19.18
N ASP A 204 1.41 14.68 -18.16
CA ASP A 204 2.02 16.01 -18.14
C ASP A 204 3.53 15.89 -17.95
N THR A 205 4.32 16.41 -18.88
CA THR A 205 5.78 16.56 -18.66
C THR A 205 6.06 17.81 -17.84
N ILE A 206 6.96 17.70 -16.88
CA ILE A 206 7.44 18.81 -16.07
C ILE A 206 8.96 18.88 -16.23
N VAL A 207 9.50 20.07 -16.46
CA VAL A 207 10.93 20.32 -16.28
C VAL A 207 11.12 20.96 -14.91
N ASP A 208 11.78 20.25 -14.00
CA ASP A 208 12.17 20.80 -12.71
C ASP A 208 13.55 21.46 -12.86
N SER A 209 13.63 22.75 -12.55
CA SER A 209 14.87 23.53 -12.67
C SER A 209 15.36 23.98 -11.30
N TYR A 210 16.67 23.90 -11.09
CA TYR A 210 17.33 24.51 -9.95
C TYR A 210 18.25 25.63 -10.45
N THR A 211 17.85 26.87 -10.18
CA THR A 211 18.72 28.02 -10.41
C THR A 211 19.60 28.21 -9.19
N GLN A 212 20.86 27.81 -9.30
CA GLN A 212 21.86 27.99 -8.25
C GLN A 212 22.32 29.44 -8.22
N THR A 213 22.35 30.01 -7.02
CA THR A 213 22.67 31.40 -6.80
C THR A 213 23.51 31.60 -5.55
N ALA A 214 24.31 32.67 -5.52
CA ALA A 214 25.03 33.11 -4.31
C ALA A 214 24.33 34.32 -3.69
N MET A 215 24.23 34.35 -2.35
CA MET A 215 23.71 35.52 -1.64
C MET A 215 24.66 36.71 -1.78
N ILE A 216 24.21 37.80 -2.41
CA ILE A 216 25.00 39.04 -2.52
C ILE A 216 24.69 39.99 -1.36
N GLY A 217 23.44 40.04 -0.93
CA GLY A 217 22.98 40.93 0.15
C GLY A 217 21.48 41.24 0.06
N GLY A 218 20.94 41.90 1.08
CA GLY A 218 19.54 42.31 1.13
C GLY A 218 19.32 43.28 2.29
N GLN A 219 18.26 44.10 2.23
CA GLN A 219 17.83 45.06 3.26
C GLN A 219 18.46 46.47 3.28
N THR A 220 19.16 46.93 2.24
CA THR A 220 19.61 48.35 2.19
C THR A 220 18.61 49.30 1.52
N LYS A 221 17.79 48.82 0.56
CA LYS A 221 16.78 49.64 -0.15
C LYS A 221 15.35 49.08 -0.04
N THR A 222 15.21 47.75 -0.05
CA THR A 222 13.96 47.03 0.17
C THR A 222 14.26 45.79 1.03
N PRO A 223 13.28 45.23 1.77
CA PRO A 223 13.45 44.00 2.55
C PRO A 223 13.46 42.75 1.64
N THR A 224 14.15 42.82 0.51
CA THR A 224 14.24 41.75 -0.50
C THR A 224 15.69 41.26 -0.58
N MET A 225 15.85 39.95 -0.74
CA MET A 225 17.14 39.33 -0.97
C MET A 225 17.59 39.56 -2.42
N SER A 226 18.87 39.89 -2.61
CA SER A 226 19.54 39.93 -3.90
C SER A 226 20.51 38.77 -4.00
N VAL A 227 20.40 38.02 -5.09
CA VAL A 227 21.19 36.82 -5.36
C VAL A 227 21.91 36.93 -6.71
N LEU A 228 23.13 36.40 -6.80
CA LEU A 228 23.90 36.29 -8.03
C LEU A 228 23.53 35.00 -8.73
N TYR A 229 23.15 35.05 -10.00
CA TYR A 229 23.01 33.84 -10.82
C TYR A 229 24.36 33.15 -11.00
N GLU A 230 24.43 31.84 -10.74
CA GLU A 230 25.62 31.03 -10.99
C GLU A 230 25.40 30.05 -12.15
N ARG A 231 24.41 29.16 -12.01
CA ARG A 231 24.05 28.17 -13.02
C ARG A 231 22.59 27.75 -12.90
N ARG A 232 22.12 27.00 -13.89
CA ARG A 232 20.81 26.37 -13.91
C ARG A 232 20.98 24.89 -14.26
N ASP A 233 20.44 24.05 -13.39
CA ASP A 233 20.42 22.60 -13.56
C ASP A 233 18.97 22.17 -13.85
N ASP A 234 18.70 21.57 -15.01
CA ASP A 234 17.36 21.16 -15.46
C ASP A 234 17.22 19.63 -15.40
N TYR A 235 16.05 19.17 -14.95
CA TYR A 235 15.71 17.76 -14.76
C TYR A 235 14.37 17.45 -15.41
N ILE A 236 14.24 16.25 -15.98
CA ILE A 236 12.99 15.75 -16.55
C ILE A 236 12.16 15.13 -15.42
N GLY A 237 10.92 15.58 -15.29
CA GLY A 237 9.98 15.15 -14.26
C GLY A 237 8.55 15.02 -14.80
N GLY A 238 7.59 14.87 -13.90
CA GLY A 238 6.20 14.62 -14.29
C GLY A 238 6.00 13.20 -14.83
N ALA A 239 5.11 13.01 -15.79
CA ALA A 239 4.87 11.70 -16.41
C ALA A 239 6.09 11.16 -17.17
N ALA A 240 7.04 12.03 -17.53
CA ALA A 240 8.25 11.65 -18.23
C ALA A 240 9.18 10.78 -17.36
N VAL A 241 9.29 11.04 -16.05
CA VAL A 241 10.14 10.23 -15.18
C VAL A 241 9.54 8.85 -14.90
N VAL A 242 8.21 8.74 -14.85
CA VAL A 242 7.51 7.44 -14.84
C VAL A 242 7.90 6.61 -16.08
N ALA A 243 7.95 7.25 -17.26
CA ALA A 243 8.38 6.60 -18.49
C ALA A 243 9.85 6.17 -18.44
N GLU A 244 10.72 6.95 -17.81
CA GLU A 244 12.13 6.59 -17.59
C GLU A 244 12.30 5.43 -16.61
N HIS A 245 11.56 5.38 -15.51
CA HIS A 245 11.55 4.22 -14.59
C HIS A 245 11.10 2.94 -15.28
N LEU A 246 10.00 2.99 -16.02
CA LEU A 246 9.52 1.83 -16.81
C LEU A 246 10.58 1.35 -17.80
N ARG A 247 11.26 2.30 -18.46
CA ARG A 247 12.31 2.00 -19.43
C ARG A 247 13.55 1.39 -18.77
N ALA A 248 13.99 1.95 -17.64
CA ALA A 248 15.11 1.44 -16.84
C ALA A 248 14.83 0.04 -16.29
N ALA A 249 13.58 -0.24 -15.91
CA ALA A 249 13.11 -1.56 -15.48
C ALA A 249 13.06 -2.61 -16.62
N GLY A 250 13.27 -2.21 -17.88
CA GLY A 250 13.40 -3.11 -19.03
C GLY A 250 12.23 -3.10 -20.00
N ALA A 251 11.23 -2.24 -19.81
CA ALA A 251 10.08 -2.12 -20.71
C ALA A 251 10.44 -1.40 -22.03
N GLU A 252 9.63 -1.64 -23.05
CA GLU A 252 9.55 -0.81 -24.25
C GLU A 252 8.52 0.28 -24.01
N VAL A 253 8.96 1.54 -23.99
CA VAL A 253 8.11 2.65 -23.55
C VAL A 253 7.84 3.62 -24.68
N ILE A 254 6.56 3.83 -24.97
CA ILE A 254 6.07 4.95 -25.76
C ILE A 254 5.51 5.99 -24.78
N PHE A 255 5.85 7.25 -24.97
CA PHE A 255 5.37 8.34 -24.11
C PHE A 255 4.66 9.42 -24.93
N SER A 256 3.42 9.73 -24.59
CA SER A 256 2.64 10.81 -25.18
C SER A 256 2.41 11.93 -24.18
N THR A 257 2.69 13.15 -24.59
CA THR A 257 2.63 14.34 -23.74
C THR A 257 2.39 15.58 -24.58
N VAL A 258 2.20 16.73 -23.92
CA VAL A 258 2.08 18.04 -24.56
C VAL A 258 3.27 18.89 -24.13
N LEU A 259 3.97 19.47 -25.09
CA LEU A 259 5.12 20.35 -24.86
C LEU A 259 4.88 21.69 -25.57
N GLY A 260 5.50 22.76 -25.06
CA GLY A 260 5.50 24.06 -25.72
C GLY A 260 6.44 24.10 -26.91
N GLU A 261 6.35 25.17 -27.70
CA GLU A 261 7.34 25.46 -28.75
C GLU A 261 8.50 26.29 -28.18
N ASP A 262 9.33 25.66 -27.35
CA ASP A 262 10.45 26.31 -26.64
C ASP A 262 11.70 25.42 -26.52
N ALA A 263 12.77 25.97 -25.95
CA ALA A 263 14.02 25.24 -25.75
C ALA A 263 13.89 24.07 -24.76
N LEU A 264 12.92 24.13 -23.83
CA LEU A 264 12.69 23.07 -22.86
C LEU A 264 12.08 21.82 -23.52
N LYS A 265 11.25 21.98 -24.57
CA LYS A 265 10.84 20.88 -25.43
C LYS A 265 12.05 20.13 -26.00
N ASP A 266 13.04 20.85 -26.54
CA ASP A 266 14.22 20.22 -27.12
C ASP A 266 15.06 19.50 -26.06
N PHE A 267 15.17 20.08 -24.86
CA PHE A 267 15.80 19.42 -23.71
C PHE A 267 15.12 18.10 -23.36
N VAL A 268 13.79 18.10 -23.21
CA VAL A 268 12.97 16.91 -22.89
C VAL A 268 13.14 15.83 -23.96
N LEU A 269 12.97 16.18 -25.24
CA LEU A 269 13.05 15.20 -26.33
C LEU A 269 14.43 14.56 -26.44
N ASN A 270 15.49 15.34 -26.25
CA ASN A 270 16.85 14.82 -26.23
C ASN A 270 17.13 13.93 -25.03
N GLY A 271 16.64 14.29 -23.84
CA GLY A 271 16.78 13.47 -22.64
C GLY A 271 16.06 12.13 -22.77
N LEU A 272 14.78 12.15 -23.15
CA LEU A 272 14.00 10.92 -23.36
C LEU A 272 14.61 10.00 -24.42
N LYS A 273 15.17 10.57 -25.50
CA LYS A 273 15.89 9.80 -26.52
C LYS A 273 17.15 9.11 -25.95
N LYS A 274 17.90 9.77 -25.05
CA LYS A 274 19.05 9.17 -24.37
C LYS A 274 18.63 8.06 -23.41
N SER A 275 17.52 8.24 -22.70
CA SER A 275 16.93 7.23 -21.82
C SER A 275 16.29 6.06 -22.59
N GLY A 276 16.14 6.19 -23.92
CA GLY A 276 15.57 5.16 -24.78
C GLY A 276 14.04 5.09 -24.75
N VAL A 277 13.37 6.15 -24.29
CA VAL A 277 11.91 6.32 -24.31
C VAL A 277 11.49 6.89 -25.66
N GLN A 278 10.53 6.25 -26.33
CA GLN A 278 9.99 6.74 -27.59
C GLN A 278 8.91 7.81 -27.34
N CYS A 279 9.31 9.08 -27.36
CA CYS A 279 8.37 10.18 -27.17
C CYS A 279 7.57 10.49 -28.46
N ARG A 280 6.26 10.66 -28.31
CA ARG A 280 5.30 11.14 -29.32
C ARG A 280 4.62 12.41 -28.79
N PRO A 281 5.33 13.55 -28.79
CA PRO A 281 4.80 14.78 -28.23
C PRO A 281 3.77 15.42 -29.16
N VAL A 282 2.79 16.11 -28.59
CA VAL A 282 2.02 17.14 -29.30
C VAL A 282 2.64 18.49 -28.95
N ILE A 283 3.07 19.25 -29.96
CA ILE A 283 3.67 20.57 -29.75
C ILE A 283 2.56 21.62 -29.82
N ASP A 284 2.37 22.35 -28.73
CA ASP A 284 1.38 23.42 -28.60
C ASP A 284 2.09 24.76 -28.42
N SER A 285 2.16 25.56 -29.49
CA SER A 285 2.80 26.88 -29.47
C SER A 285 2.05 27.92 -28.63
N THR A 286 0.84 27.61 -28.15
CA THR A 286 0.03 28.52 -27.33
C THR A 286 0.28 28.40 -25.82
N ARG A 287 1.11 27.43 -25.41
CA ARG A 287 1.51 27.24 -24.00
C ARG A 287 3.01 26.95 -23.87
N PRO A 288 3.64 27.30 -22.74
CA PRO A 288 5.01 26.89 -22.47
C PRO A 288 5.08 25.41 -22.09
N THR A 289 6.23 24.78 -22.31
CA THR A 289 6.60 23.54 -21.62
C THR A 289 6.60 23.81 -20.12
N THR A 290 5.85 23.02 -19.34
CA THR A 290 5.72 23.22 -17.90
C THR A 290 7.08 23.20 -17.21
N ASN A 291 7.45 24.31 -16.58
CA ASN A 291 8.71 24.46 -15.86
C ASN A 291 8.48 24.91 -14.43
N LYS A 292 9.08 24.20 -13.47
CA LYS A 292 9.07 24.55 -12.05
C LYS A 292 10.48 24.87 -11.60
N ASN A 293 10.79 26.16 -11.45
CA ASN A 293 12.15 26.60 -11.16
C ASN A 293 12.32 27.01 -9.69
N ALA A 294 13.11 26.26 -8.92
CA ALA A 294 13.51 26.65 -7.58
C ALA A 294 14.82 27.46 -7.60
N ILE A 295 14.78 28.66 -7.03
CA ILE A 295 15.96 29.51 -6.81
C ILE A 295 16.63 29.05 -5.51
N VAL A 296 17.87 28.58 -5.60
CA VAL A 296 18.62 27.98 -4.49
C VAL A 296 19.80 28.88 -4.13
N ALA A 297 20.03 29.15 -2.86
CA ALA A 297 21.23 29.84 -2.38
C ALA A 297 21.76 29.21 -1.10
N GLY A 298 23.06 28.88 -1.08
CA GLY A 298 23.70 28.24 0.08
C GLY A 298 23.02 26.94 0.52
N GLY A 299 22.45 26.18 -0.42
CA GLY A 299 21.69 24.95 -0.15
C GLY A 299 20.21 25.16 0.22
N TYR A 300 19.75 26.40 0.38
CA TYR A 300 18.36 26.71 0.73
C TYR A 300 17.53 27.10 -0.50
N ARG A 301 16.34 26.52 -0.65
CA ARG A 301 15.36 26.91 -1.68
C ARG A 301 14.65 28.21 -1.23
N LEU A 302 14.96 29.34 -1.88
CA LEU A 302 14.47 30.67 -1.50
C LEU A 302 13.07 30.98 -2.06
N LEU A 303 12.85 30.64 -3.34
CA LEU A 303 11.64 30.94 -4.09
C LEU A 303 11.44 29.88 -5.17
N LYS A 304 10.19 29.56 -5.49
CA LYS A 304 9.84 28.78 -6.67
C LYS A 304 9.10 29.66 -7.68
N ILE A 305 9.54 29.63 -8.93
CA ILE A 305 8.97 30.35 -10.08
C ILE A 305 8.47 29.30 -11.07
N ASP A 306 7.16 29.22 -11.24
CA ASP A 306 6.52 28.28 -12.14
C ASP A 306 6.16 28.98 -13.46
N THR A 307 6.65 28.46 -14.59
CA THR A 307 6.26 28.87 -15.95
C THR A 307 5.42 27.76 -16.55
N LEU A 308 4.10 27.93 -16.53
CA LEU A 308 3.16 26.86 -16.89
C LEU A 308 1.83 27.42 -17.40
N ASP A 309 1.06 26.57 -18.08
CA ASP A 309 -0.34 26.81 -18.42
C ASP A 309 -1.21 25.65 -17.92
N ASN A 310 -2.14 25.98 -17.04
CA ASN A 310 -3.03 25.03 -16.39
C ASN A 310 -4.40 24.91 -17.05
N ARG A 311 -4.62 25.60 -18.19
CA ARG A 311 -5.85 25.50 -18.97
C ARG A 311 -5.94 24.13 -19.62
N SER A 312 -7.18 23.68 -19.83
CA SER A 312 -7.44 22.46 -20.60
C SER A 312 -6.79 22.56 -21.99
N ILE A 313 -6.30 21.43 -22.50
CA ILE A 313 -5.81 21.32 -23.88
C ILE A 313 -6.94 21.58 -24.89
N SER A 314 -6.63 21.96 -26.14
CA SER A 314 -7.66 22.11 -27.17
C SER A 314 -8.27 20.77 -27.57
N ASP A 315 -9.42 20.80 -28.23
CA ASP A 315 -10.08 19.58 -28.72
C ASP A 315 -9.22 18.87 -29.79
N ASP A 316 -8.49 19.62 -30.61
CA ASP A 316 -7.57 19.04 -31.60
C ASP A 316 -6.41 18.27 -30.95
N ILE A 317 -5.84 18.81 -29.86
CA ILE A 317 -4.80 18.13 -29.08
C ILE A 317 -5.38 16.90 -28.40
N LEU A 318 -6.60 17.00 -27.84
CA LEU A 318 -7.29 15.88 -27.21
C LEU A 318 -7.54 14.74 -28.21
N GLU A 319 -8.05 15.04 -29.41
CA GLU A 319 -8.29 14.04 -30.45
C GLU A 319 -6.98 13.43 -30.95
N THR A 320 -5.90 14.21 -31.03
CA THR A 320 -4.57 13.69 -31.39
C THR A 320 -4.03 12.72 -30.33
N LEU A 321 -4.17 13.06 -29.04
CA LEU A 321 -3.77 12.18 -27.93
C LEU A 321 -4.64 10.92 -27.89
N ALA A 322 -5.97 11.07 -27.99
CA ALA A 322 -6.90 9.95 -28.01
C ALA A 322 -6.61 8.99 -29.18
N LYS A 323 -6.39 9.53 -30.38
CA LYS A 323 -5.98 8.75 -31.54
C LYS A 323 -4.68 7.99 -31.26
N THR A 324 -3.66 8.67 -30.72
CA THR A 324 -2.38 8.05 -30.39
C THR A 324 -2.54 6.93 -29.36
N VAL A 325 -3.38 7.10 -28.35
CA VAL A 325 -3.71 6.05 -27.37
C VAL A 325 -4.35 4.85 -28.06
N SER A 326 -5.33 5.08 -28.93
CA SER A 326 -6.04 3.99 -29.61
C SER A 326 -5.20 3.20 -30.62
N GLU A 327 -4.23 3.85 -31.28
CA GLU A 327 -3.39 3.25 -32.32
C GLU A 327 -2.10 2.62 -31.76
N THR A 328 -1.75 2.91 -30.50
CA THR A 328 -0.50 2.41 -29.91
C THR A 328 -0.69 0.99 -29.38
N VAL A 329 -0.02 0.04 -30.03
CA VAL A 329 0.00 -1.36 -29.57
C VAL A 329 0.88 -1.47 -28.32
N CYS A 330 0.25 -1.74 -27.18
CA CYS A 330 0.90 -1.88 -25.88
C CYS A 330 0.19 -2.93 -25.03
N ASP A 331 0.85 -3.37 -23.96
CA ASP A 331 0.30 -4.31 -22.98
C ASP A 331 -0.35 -3.56 -21.81
N ALA A 332 0.13 -2.34 -21.53
CA ALA A 332 -0.46 -1.41 -20.56
C ALA A 332 -0.45 0.04 -21.04
N VAL A 333 -1.44 0.81 -20.57
CA VAL A 333 -1.48 2.26 -20.64
C VAL A 333 -1.39 2.83 -19.23
N VAL A 334 -0.47 3.77 -19.02
CA VAL A 334 -0.27 4.48 -17.74
C VAL A 334 -0.67 5.93 -17.91
N PHE A 335 -1.70 6.37 -17.18
CA PHE A 335 -2.09 7.78 -17.09
C PHE A 335 -1.46 8.40 -15.84
N SER A 336 -0.58 9.37 -16.03
CA SER A 336 0.14 10.04 -14.93
C SER A 336 -0.21 11.52 -14.91
N ASP A 337 -1.07 11.90 -13.95
CA ASP A 337 -1.72 13.21 -13.88
C ASP A 337 -1.07 14.15 -12.86
N PHE A 338 -0.61 15.31 -13.34
CA PHE A 338 -0.06 16.40 -12.53
C PHE A 338 -0.90 17.69 -12.64
N ARG A 339 -2.08 17.62 -13.26
CA ARG A 339 -3.06 18.71 -13.43
C ARG A 339 -2.55 19.93 -14.20
N HIS A 340 -1.74 19.71 -15.23
CA HIS A 340 -1.22 20.76 -16.14
C HIS A 340 -1.91 20.80 -17.51
N GLY A 341 -3.08 20.18 -17.64
CA GLY A 341 -4.03 20.43 -18.73
C GLY A 341 -4.49 19.19 -19.48
N ILE A 342 -3.65 18.14 -19.56
CA ILE A 342 -3.99 16.88 -20.26
C ILE A 342 -5.16 16.19 -19.58
N PHE A 343 -5.13 16.07 -18.26
CA PHE A 343 -6.18 15.39 -17.49
C PHE A 343 -7.04 16.37 -16.68
N ASN A 344 -8.34 16.34 -16.96
CA ASN A 344 -9.39 17.04 -16.24
C ASN A 344 -10.73 16.35 -16.54
N ARG A 345 -11.80 16.76 -15.84
CA ARG A 345 -13.15 16.20 -16.01
C ARG A 345 -13.66 16.14 -17.45
N ARG A 346 -13.18 17.02 -18.34
CA ARG A 346 -13.58 17.05 -19.76
C ARG A 346 -12.77 16.06 -20.60
N THR A 347 -11.47 15.97 -20.36
CA THR A 347 -10.55 15.19 -21.22
C THR A 347 -10.43 13.73 -20.80
N ILE A 348 -10.51 13.42 -19.50
CA ILE A 348 -10.33 12.07 -18.95
C ILE A 348 -11.30 11.06 -19.59
N PRO A 349 -12.63 11.30 -19.69
CA PRO A 349 -13.54 10.32 -20.28
C PRO A 349 -13.21 9.97 -21.73
N ARG A 350 -12.76 10.96 -22.52
CA ARG A 350 -12.38 10.76 -23.92
C ARG A 350 -11.10 9.94 -24.05
N LEU A 351 -10.11 10.19 -23.20
CA LEU A 351 -8.86 9.43 -23.16
C LEU A 351 -9.08 7.99 -22.69
N ILE A 352 -9.91 7.78 -21.66
CA ILE A 352 -10.29 6.44 -21.18
C ILE A 352 -10.99 5.65 -22.30
N ALA A 353 -11.93 6.28 -23.01
CA ALA A 353 -12.66 5.64 -24.11
C ALA A 353 -11.76 5.26 -25.30
N ALA A 354 -10.57 5.88 -25.41
CA ALA A 354 -9.61 5.56 -26.46
C ALA A 354 -8.71 4.35 -26.11
N VAL A 355 -8.66 3.93 -24.84
CA VAL A 355 -7.85 2.77 -24.43
C VAL A 355 -8.51 1.49 -24.95
N PRO A 356 -7.76 0.61 -25.65
CA PRO A 356 -8.30 -0.67 -26.10
C PRO A 356 -8.75 -1.57 -24.94
N GLN A 357 -9.76 -2.41 -25.17
CA GLN A 357 -10.41 -3.18 -24.09
C GLN A 357 -9.49 -4.16 -23.35
N ASP A 358 -8.54 -4.78 -24.04
CA ASP A 358 -7.64 -5.81 -23.49
C ASP A 358 -6.33 -5.24 -22.90
N VAL A 359 -6.22 -3.91 -22.83
CA VAL A 359 -5.01 -3.23 -22.33
C VAL A 359 -5.13 -2.96 -20.83
N TYR A 360 -4.07 -3.28 -20.09
CA TYR A 360 -4.01 -3.04 -18.66
C TYR A 360 -3.92 -1.53 -18.37
N LYS A 361 -4.89 -1.00 -17.61
CA LYS A 361 -5.02 0.44 -17.32
C LYS A 361 -4.45 0.78 -15.95
N VAL A 362 -3.52 1.72 -15.91
CA VAL A 362 -2.89 2.21 -14.68
C VAL A 362 -3.05 3.72 -14.56
N ALA A 363 -3.36 4.21 -13.37
CA ALA A 363 -3.44 5.65 -13.11
C ALA A 363 -2.79 6.08 -11.80
N ASP A 364 -2.16 7.26 -11.84
CA ASP A 364 -1.73 8.03 -10.68
C ASP A 364 -2.12 9.49 -10.90
N SER A 365 -2.66 10.15 -9.87
CA SER A 365 -3.12 11.54 -9.95
C SER A 365 -2.68 12.29 -8.70
N GLN A 366 -1.78 13.25 -8.89
CA GLN A 366 -1.08 13.88 -7.79
C GLN A 366 -1.83 15.08 -7.20
N VAL A 367 -1.72 15.24 -5.88
CA VAL A 367 -2.16 16.44 -5.14
C VAL A 367 -0.93 17.23 -4.71
N ALA A 368 -0.60 18.28 -5.48
CA ALA A 368 0.53 19.19 -5.23
C ALA A 368 0.05 20.65 -5.09
N SER A 369 0.58 21.58 -5.88
CA SER A 369 0.06 22.95 -5.99
C SER A 369 -1.33 23.00 -6.62
N ARG A 370 -1.71 21.93 -7.31
CA ARG A 370 -3.01 21.69 -7.95
C ARG A 370 -3.56 20.37 -7.46
N TRP A 371 -4.87 20.22 -7.53
CA TRP A 371 -5.56 19.07 -6.96
C TRP A 371 -5.97 18.06 -8.02
N GLY A 372 -5.20 16.99 -8.12
CA GLY A 372 -5.56 15.71 -8.73
C GLY A 372 -6.84 15.14 -8.12
N ASN A 373 -7.54 14.30 -8.87
CA ASN A 373 -8.58 13.46 -8.29
C ASN A 373 -8.55 12.09 -8.94
N ILE A 374 -7.97 11.13 -8.23
CA ILE A 374 -7.81 9.76 -8.72
C ILE A 374 -9.15 9.07 -9.01
N THR A 375 -10.26 9.49 -8.38
CA THR A 375 -11.60 8.91 -8.64
C THR A 375 -12.19 9.30 -10.00
N GLU A 376 -11.57 10.23 -10.73
CA GLU A 376 -11.92 10.52 -12.12
C GLU A 376 -11.45 9.38 -13.07
N PHE A 377 -10.48 8.56 -12.65
CA PHE A 377 -9.94 7.43 -13.40
C PHE A 377 -10.71 6.14 -13.09
N LYS A 378 -11.99 6.09 -13.49
CA LYS A 378 -12.89 4.95 -13.18
C LYS A 378 -12.54 3.69 -13.97
N ASN A 379 -12.71 2.52 -13.33
CA ASN A 379 -12.52 1.19 -13.93
C ASN A 379 -11.07 0.92 -14.40
N PHE A 380 -10.09 1.44 -13.65
CA PHE A 380 -8.67 1.17 -13.87
C PHE A 380 -8.26 -0.14 -13.20
N ASP A 381 -7.28 -0.84 -13.77
CA ASP A 381 -6.79 -2.09 -13.22
C ASP A 381 -5.88 -1.84 -12.01
N LEU A 382 -5.07 -0.79 -12.04
CA LEU A 382 -4.23 -0.35 -10.93
C LEU A 382 -4.32 1.16 -10.71
N ILE A 383 -4.50 1.56 -9.45
CA ILE A 383 -4.28 2.94 -9.01
C ILE A 383 -3.32 2.98 -7.82
N THR A 384 -2.49 4.02 -7.73
CA THR A 384 -1.43 4.12 -6.71
C THR A 384 -1.42 5.41 -5.88
N PRO A 385 -2.55 5.94 -5.41
CA PRO A 385 -2.57 7.21 -4.66
C PRO A 385 -1.82 7.11 -3.33
N ASN A 386 -1.33 8.24 -2.82
CA ASN A 386 -0.90 8.37 -1.41
C ASN A 386 -2.08 8.70 -0.48
N GLU A 387 -1.85 8.63 0.84
CA GLU A 387 -2.89 8.94 1.83
C GLU A 387 -3.50 10.35 1.63
N ARG A 388 -2.68 11.35 1.32
CA ARG A 388 -3.15 12.73 1.13
C ARG A 388 -4.07 12.83 -0.09
N GLU A 389 -3.72 12.18 -1.19
CA GLU A 389 -4.52 12.08 -2.41
C GLU A 389 -5.84 11.35 -2.16
N ALA A 390 -5.80 10.23 -1.44
CA ALA A 390 -6.98 9.45 -1.07
C ALA A 390 -7.97 10.26 -0.22
N ARG A 391 -7.47 10.89 0.84
CA ARG A 391 -8.28 11.75 1.73
C ARG A 391 -8.88 12.92 0.98
N PHE A 392 -8.11 13.56 0.11
CA PHE A 392 -8.60 14.65 -0.72
C PHE A 392 -9.71 14.17 -1.68
N ALA A 393 -9.49 13.05 -2.38
CA ALA A 393 -10.43 12.51 -3.36
C ALA A 393 -11.80 12.14 -2.76
N LEU A 394 -11.81 11.67 -1.51
CA LEU A 394 -13.00 11.26 -0.77
C LEU A 394 -13.58 12.34 0.14
N ALA A 395 -12.91 13.50 0.25
CA ALA A 395 -13.20 14.50 1.28
C ALA A 395 -13.24 13.91 2.71
N ASP A 396 -12.29 13.01 3.01
CA ASP A 396 -12.20 12.29 4.29
C ASP A 396 -11.07 12.84 5.18
N GLN A 397 -11.38 13.18 6.43
CA GLN A 397 -10.40 13.72 7.40
C GLN A 397 -10.02 12.72 8.50
N ASP A 398 -10.96 11.87 8.91
CA ASP A 398 -10.89 11.18 10.20
C ASP A 398 -10.86 9.65 10.08
N SER A 399 -11.17 9.10 8.91
CA SER A 399 -11.27 7.64 8.78
C SER A 399 -9.92 6.96 8.95
N GLY A 400 -9.96 5.75 9.51
CA GLY A 400 -8.83 4.85 9.51
C GLY A 400 -8.41 4.47 8.08
N ILE A 401 -7.18 4.01 7.92
CA ILE A 401 -6.59 3.73 6.60
C ILE A 401 -7.36 2.64 5.82
N ARG A 402 -7.82 1.58 6.50
CA ARG A 402 -8.60 0.50 5.86
C ARG A 402 -9.94 1.01 5.31
N PRO A 403 -10.81 1.65 6.11
CA PRO A 403 -12.03 2.27 5.58
C PRO A 403 -11.78 3.29 4.45
N LEU A 404 -10.73 4.10 4.57
CA LEU A 404 -10.32 5.04 3.52
C LEU A 404 -9.99 4.31 2.21
N ALA A 405 -9.21 3.23 2.29
CA ALA A 405 -8.85 2.41 1.13
C ALA A 405 -10.07 1.71 0.53
N SER A 406 -10.97 1.14 1.34
CA SER A 406 -12.23 0.54 0.85
C SER A 406 -13.08 1.55 0.09
N ALA A 407 -13.34 2.71 0.69
CA ALA A 407 -14.14 3.75 0.07
C ALA A 407 -13.52 4.24 -1.25
N LEU A 408 -12.19 4.35 -1.30
CA LEU A 408 -11.49 4.78 -2.51
C LEU A 408 -11.53 3.72 -3.60
N TYR A 409 -11.32 2.46 -3.23
CA TYR A 409 -11.41 1.32 -4.13
C TYR A 409 -12.80 1.27 -4.79
N ASP A 410 -13.86 1.43 -3.99
CA ASP A 410 -15.25 1.38 -4.45
C ASP A 410 -15.61 2.59 -5.33
N GLU A 411 -15.22 3.81 -4.92
CA GLU A 411 -15.51 5.03 -5.71
C GLU A 411 -14.76 5.06 -7.05
N ALA A 412 -13.49 4.62 -7.06
CA ALA A 412 -12.70 4.51 -8.29
C ALA A 412 -13.09 3.30 -9.14
N GLN A 413 -13.79 2.31 -8.57
CA GLN A 413 -14.14 1.05 -9.22
C GLN A 413 -12.91 0.34 -9.82
N CYS A 414 -11.77 0.42 -9.13
CA CYS A 414 -10.52 -0.17 -9.60
C CYS A 414 -10.45 -1.68 -9.28
N LYS A 415 -9.53 -2.41 -9.92
CA LYS A 415 -9.27 -3.83 -9.57
C LYS A 415 -8.21 -3.99 -8.47
N THR A 416 -7.24 -3.08 -8.43
CA THR A 416 -6.18 -3.06 -7.44
C THR A 416 -5.84 -1.62 -7.07
N LEU A 417 -5.86 -1.34 -5.77
CA LEU A 417 -5.46 -0.06 -5.18
C LEU A 417 -4.22 -0.30 -4.34
N ILE A 418 -3.09 0.32 -4.67
CA ILE A 418 -1.91 0.36 -3.79
C ILE A 418 -1.85 1.74 -3.13
N LEU A 419 -2.28 1.83 -1.89
CA LEU A 419 -2.27 3.07 -1.11
C LEU A 419 -0.87 3.30 -0.50
N LYS A 420 -0.19 4.36 -0.94
CA LYS A 420 1.14 4.75 -0.47
C LYS A 420 1.04 5.44 0.90
N LEU A 421 1.75 4.93 1.91
CA LEU A 421 1.67 5.39 3.31
C LEU A 421 2.97 6.02 3.83
N GLY A 422 3.93 6.31 2.96
CA GLY A 422 5.22 6.91 3.30
C GLY A 422 6.14 5.90 4.00
N GLU A 423 6.74 6.29 5.12
CA GLU A 423 7.61 5.43 5.93
C GLU A 423 6.92 4.14 6.43
N ARG A 424 5.59 4.15 6.50
CA ARG A 424 4.77 2.98 6.87
C ARG A 424 4.63 1.94 5.74
N GLY A 425 5.21 2.21 4.57
CA GLY A 425 5.11 1.32 3.40
C GLY A 425 3.81 1.52 2.63
N VAL A 426 3.11 0.42 2.32
CA VAL A 426 1.90 0.42 1.50
C VAL A 426 0.80 -0.46 2.06
N LEU A 427 -0.45 -0.10 1.74
CA LEU A 427 -1.62 -0.96 1.92
C LEU A 427 -2.27 -1.21 0.55
N THR A 428 -2.31 -2.47 0.13
CA THR A 428 -2.93 -2.89 -1.13
C THR A 428 -4.32 -3.43 -0.88
N CYS A 429 -5.33 -2.90 -1.57
CA CYS A 429 -6.70 -3.43 -1.64
C CYS A 429 -6.92 -4.10 -3.01
N ARG A 430 -7.36 -5.35 -3.01
CA ARG A 430 -7.44 -6.20 -4.22
C ARG A 430 -8.80 -6.87 -4.45
N SER A 431 -9.80 -6.52 -3.66
CA SER A 431 -11.14 -7.11 -3.73
C SER A 431 -12.20 -6.11 -3.25
N SER A 432 -13.39 -6.18 -3.84
CA SER A 432 -14.57 -5.45 -3.36
C SER A 432 -15.21 -6.09 -2.13
N ASP A 433 -14.86 -7.34 -1.82
CA ASP A 433 -15.28 -8.00 -0.58
C ASP A 433 -14.33 -7.59 0.56
N HIS A 434 -14.49 -6.39 1.10
CA HIS A 434 -13.61 -5.82 2.13
C HIS A 434 -13.55 -6.61 3.45
N GLU A 435 -14.40 -7.63 3.61
CA GLU A 435 -14.49 -8.51 4.78
C GLU A 435 -13.65 -9.78 4.65
N SER A 436 -13.26 -10.15 3.42
CA SER A 436 -12.39 -11.30 3.19
C SER A 436 -10.99 -11.05 3.75
N LEU A 437 -10.38 -12.11 4.29
CA LEU A 437 -9.05 -12.08 4.90
C LEU A 437 -7.98 -11.62 3.91
N ASP A 438 -8.15 -11.96 2.63
CA ASP A 438 -7.17 -11.67 1.59
C ASP A 438 -7.38 -10.29 0.96
N SER A 439 -8.42 -9.53 1.31
CA SER A 439 -8.75 -8.29 0.59
C SER A 439 -7.74 -7.18 0.76
N PHE A 440 -6.96 -7.23 1.84
CA PHE A 440 -5.92 -6.25 2.15
C PHE A 440 -4.58 -6.90 2.39
N VAL A 441 -3.54 -6.27 1.87
CA VAL A 441 -2.15 -6.62 2.13
C VAL A 441 -1.44 -5.38 2.65
N VAL A 442 -0.58 -5.56 3.64
CA VAL A 442 0.28 -4.50 4.16
C VAL A 442 1.72 -4.93 3.99
N VAL A 443 2.53 -4.07 3.37
CA VAL A 443 3.98 -4.26 3.22
C VAL A 443 4.66 -3.03 3.80
N ASP A 444 5.49 -3.22 4.82
CA ASP A 444 6.28 -2.15 5.43
C ASP A 444 7.33 -1.58 4.45
N SER A 445 7.87 -0.41 4.75
CA SER A 445 8.93 0.20 3.94
C SER A 445 10.24 -0.60 4.01
N PHE A 446 10.92 -0.74 2.87
CA PHE A 446 12.24 -1.37 2.76
C PHE A 446 13.40 -0.35 2.74
N VAL A 447 13.11 0.92 3.06
CA VAL A 447 14.13 1.98 3.14
C VAL A 447 14.99 1.75 4.39
N GLU A 448 16.29 1.66 4.19
CA GLU A 448 17.27 1.57 5.27
C GLU A 448 17.87 2.94 5.61
N ARG A 449 18.15 3.74 4.56
CA ARG A 449 18.75 5.07 4.69
C ARG A 449 18.03 6.06 3.77
N LEU A 450 17.16 6.88 4.34
CA LEU A 450 16.47 7.91 3.58
C LEU A 450 17.45 9.02 3.13
N THR A 451 17.53 9.24 1.83
CA THR A 451 18.30 10.34 1.20
C THR A 451 17.34 11.38 0.62
N ASP A 452 16.48 11.00 -0.32
CA ASP A 452 15.41 11.83 -0.89
C ASP A 452 14.18 10.96 -1.17
N ALA A 453 12.96 11.41 -0.86
CA ALA A 453 11.73 10.64 -1.09
C ALA A 453 11.04 10.98 -2.44
N VAL A 454 11.57 11.95 -3.19
CA VAL A 454 11.04 12.34 -4.50
C VAL A 454 11.18 11.17 -5.48
N GLY A 455 10.17 10.92 -6.31
CA GLY A 455 10.19 9.85 -7.32
C GLY A 455 9.84 8.45 -6.80
N ALA A 456 9.83 8.22 -5.48
CA ALA A 456 9.56 6.89 -4.92
C ALA A 456 8.19 6.31 -5.33
N GLY A 457 7.18 7.17 -5.49
CA GLY A 457 5.86 6.78 -6.00
C GLY A 457 5.88 6.38 -7.48
N ASP A 458 6.73 7.02 -8.28
CA ASP A 458 6.87 6.77 -9.71
C ASP A 458 7.57 5.42 -9.95
N ALA A 459 8.65 5.15 -9.18
CA ALA A 459 9.33 3.86 -9.16
C ALA A 459 8.39 2.73 -8.71
N LEU A 460 7.57 2.97 -7.67
CA LEU A 460 6.55 2.02 -7.22
C LEU A 460 5.58 1.65 -8.32
N LEU A 461 4.98 2.67 -8.97
CA LEU A 461 4.01 2.45 -10.04
C LEU A 461 4.63 1.69 -11.20
N ALA A 462 5.87 2.03 -11.59
CA ALA A 462 6.56 1.38 -12.70
C ALA A 462 6.76 -0.13 -12.44
N TYR A 463 7.33 -0.49 -11.28
CA TYR A 463 7.57 -1.89 -10.94
C TYR A 463 6.27 -2.66 -10.67
N ALA A 464 5.29 -2.07 -9.98
CA ALA A 464 4.00 -2.69 -9.77
C ALA A 464 3.30 -3.04 -11.10
N THR A 465 3.32 -2.10 -12.05
CA THR A 465 2.76 -2.29 -13.40
C THR A 465 3.43 -3.45 -14.12
N LEU A 466 4.77 -3.44 -14.22
CA LEU A 466 5.50 -4.46 -14.97
C LEU A 466 5.41 -5.84 -14.30
N CYS A 467 5.44 -5.90 -12.97
CA CYS A 467 5.29 -7.16 -12.23
C CYS A 467 3.91 -7.77 -12.44
N LYS A 468 2.85 -6.95 -12.43
CA LYS A 468 1.50 -7.42 -12.74
C LYS A 468 1.40 -7.94 -14.18
N LEU A 469 1.99 -7.25 -15.15
CA LEU A 469 2.04 -7.73 -16.55
C LEU A 469 2.89 -9.00 -16.74
N ALA A 470 3.91 -9.20 -15.91
CA ALA A 470 4.79 -10.36 -16.00
C ALA A 470 4.20 -11.62 -15.35
N THR A 471 3.37 -11.46 -14.31
CA THR A 471 2.99 -12.57 -13.42
C THR A 471 1.50 -12.68 -13.11
N GLY A 472 0.73 -11.61 -13.31
CA GLY A 472 -0.66 -11.51 -12.86
C GLY A 472 -0.83 -11.37 -11.33
N SER A 473 0.25 -11.38 -10.54
CA SER A 473 0.20 -11.38 -9.07
C SER A 473 0.21 -9.96 -8.48
N ASP A 474 -0.83 -9.62 -7.72
CA ASP A 474 -0.88 -8.37 -6.94
C ASP A 474 0.11 -8.37 -5.77
N ALA A 475 0.40 -9.55 -5.23
CA ALA A 475 1.39 -9.72 -4.17
C ALA A 475 2.79 -9.38 -4.66
N MET A 476 3.22 -9.95 -5.79
CA MET A 476 4.52 -9.62 -6.37
C MET A 476 4.60 -8.14 -6.79
N ALA A 477 3.52 -7.60 -7.37
CA ALA A 477 3.46 -6.17 -7.74
C ALA A 477 3.61 -5.26 -6.51
N THR A 478 2.96 -5.59 -5.39
CA THR A 478 3.06 -4.85 -4.14
C THR A 478 4.47 -4.91 -3.54
N ILE A 479 5.07 -6.11 -3.46
CA ILE A 479 6.40 -6.31 -2.86
C ILE A 479 7.47 -5.61 -3.70
N LEU A 480 7.53 -5.90 -5.01
CA LEU A 480 8.56 -5.36 -5.89
C LEU A 480 8.39 -3.86 -6.15
N GLY A 481 7.15 -3.36 -6.23
CA GLY A 481 6.87 -1.94 -6.25
C GLY A 481 7.39 -1.22 -5.00
N SER A 482 7.16 -1.81 -3.81
CA SER A 482 7.66 -1.25 -2.55
C SER A 482 9.20 -1.31 -2.44
N MET A 483 9.83 -2.37 -2.94
CA MET A 483 11.29 -2.47 -2.99
C MET A 483 11.91 -1.47 -3.97
N ALA A 484 11.28 -1.22 -5.12
CA ALA A 484 11.71 -0.20 -6.07
C ALA A 484 11.58 1.20 -5.48
N ALA A 485 10.46 1.51 -4.82
CA ALA A 485 10.27 2.77 -4.09
C ALA A 485 11.37 2.98 -3.04
N ALA A 486 11.75 1.91 -2.34
CA ALA A 486 12.82 1.98 -1.35
C ALA A 486 14.20 2.22 -1.96
N CYS A 487 14.48 1.62 -3.14
CA CYS A 487 15.71 1.91 -3.86
C CYS A 487 15.79 3.38 -4.25
N GLU A 488 14.70 3.95 -4.76
CA GLU A 488 14.64 5.37 -5.12
C GLU A 488 14.92 6.28 -3.92
N CYS A 489 14.29 5.95 -2.78
CA CYS A 489 14.44 6.72 -1.54
C CYS A 489 15.88 6.83 -1.00
N GLU A 490 16.77 5.92 -1.42
CA GLU A 490 18.12 5.77 -0.88
C GLU A 490 19.18 6.54 -1.68
N TYR A 491 18.82 7.09 -2.84
CA TYR A 491 19.68 7.95 -3.66
C TYR A 491 19.20 9.40 -3.63
N ASP A 492 20.08 10.32 -4.06
CA ASP A 492 19.74 11.75 -4.18
C ASP A 492 19.24 12.04 -5.60
N GLY A 493 18.08 12.70 -5.69
CA GLY A 493 17.41 12.97 -6.96
C GLY A 493 16.57 11.81 -7.48
N ASN A 494 15.95 12.03 -8.64
CA ASN A 494 15.01 11.09 -9.26
C ASN A 494 15.75 10.24 -10.33
N ILE A 495 16.42 9.16 -9.89
CA ILE A 495 17.29 8.33 -10.73
C ILE A 495 16.54 7.04 -11.11
N PRO A 496 16.29 6.77 -12.40
CA PRO A 496 15.53 5.60 -12.80
C PRO A 496 16.04 4.25 -12.24
N VAL A 497 15.27 3.65 -11.32
CA VAL A 497 15.56 2.35 -10.69
C VAL A 497 15.68 1.20 -11.71
N THR A 498 16.81 0.50 -11.69
CA THR A 498 17.08 -0.66 -12.54
C THR A 498 16.77 -1.99 -11.85
N PRO A 499 16.55 -3.10 -12.60
CA PRO A 499 16.29 -4.40 -12.00
C PRO A 499 17.43 -4.90 -11.11
N ASP A 500 18.66 -4.49 -11.39
CA ASP A 500 19.82 -4.84 -10.55
C ASP A 500 19.79 -4.11 -9.20
N ASP A 501 19.24 -2.91 -9.12
CA ASP A 501 19.03 -2.20 -7.85
C ASP A 501 18.04 -2.96 -6.98
N VAL A 502 16.91 -3.38 -7.56
CA VAL A 502 15.89 -4.16 -6.87
C VAL A 502 16.40 -5.56 -6.51
N ARG A 503 17.21 -6.21 -7.35
CA ARG A 503 17.88 -7.49 -7.04
C ARG A 503 18.79 -7.36 -5.82
N ARG A 504 19.56 -6.27 -5.70
CA ARG A 504 20.38 -6.00 -4.51
C ARG A 504 19.52 -5.81 -3.26
N LYS A 505 18.38 -5.11 -3.38
CA LYS A 505 17.41 -4.92 -2.29
C LYS A 505 16.79 -6.25 -1.84
N ILE A 506 16.35 -7.10 -2.77
CA ILE A 506 15.86 -8.46 -2.48
C ILE A 506 16.91 -9.23 -1.68
N GLY A 507 18.16 -9.24 -2.15
CA GLY A 507 19.24 -9.95 -1.46
C GLY A 507 19.56 -9.39 -0.06
N ALA A 508 19.39 -8.09 0.17
CA ALA A 508 19.55 -7.48 1.49
C ALA A 508 18.43 -7.93 2.45
N VAL A 509 17.18 -7.89 1.99
CA VAL A 509 16.01 -8.34 2.76
C VAL A 509 16.08 -9.85 3.03
N GLU A 510 16.49 -10.66 2.06
CA GLU A 510 16.67 -12.11 2.23
C GLU A 510 17.77 -12.42 3.26
N ARG A 511 18.87 -11.66 3.28
CA ARG A 511 19.88 -11.82 4.33
C ARG A 511 19.29 -11.51 5.71
N GLN A 512 18.57 -10.41 5.87
CA GLN A 512 17.90 -10.09 7.14
C GLN A 512 17.00 -11.24 7.59
N ALA A 513 16.20 -11.79 6.68
CA ALA A 513 15.33 -12.95 6.94
C ALA A 513 16.04 -14.25 7.34
N LYS A 514 17.34 -14.38 7.10
CA LYS A 514 18.15 -15.56 7.48
C LYS A 514 18.92 -15.38 8.78
N TYR A 515 19.07 -14.14 9.26
CA TYR A 515 19.90 -13.80 10.43
C TYR A 515 19.09 -13.35 11.65
N ASP A 516 17.80 -13.03 11.49
CA ASP A 516 16.79 -12.98 12.56
C ASP A 516 16.24 -14.38 12.84
#